data_AF-A0A5D4KIF2-F1
#
_entry.id   AF-A0A5D4KIF2-F1
#
_cell.length_a   1.000
_cell.length_b   1.000
_cell.length_c   1.000
_cell.angle_alpha   90.00
_cell.angle_beta   90.00
_cell.angle_gamma   90.00
#
_symmetry.space_group_name_H-M   'P 1'
#
loop_
_entity.id
_entity.type
_entity.pdbx_description
1 polymer ?
#
loop_
_entity_poly.entity_id
_entity_poly.type
_entity_poly.pdbx_seq_one_letter_code
_entity_poly.pdbx_strand_id
1 'polypeptide(L)' 'MRECDLRRLIEETRSRLFKSAAKNGLDSQVTIDISQELDVLINCIQRKHYKENQSHS' A
#
# COMPACT_ATOMS: atom_id res chain seq x y z
N MET A 1 9.37 7.63 -9.13
CA MET A 1 8.70 6.32 -9.13
C MET A 1 7.50 6.38 -10.06
N ARG A 2 7.50 5.58 -11.14
CA ARG A 2 6.39 5.58 -12.11
C ARG A 2 5.16 4.95 -11.44
N GLU A 3 3.96 5.32 -11.90
CA GLU A 3 2.70 4.81 -11.32
C GLU A 3 2.63 3.27 -11.35
N CYS A 4 3.10 2.65 -12.45
CA CYS A 4 3.17 1.20 -12.60
C CYS A 4 4.02 0.51 -11.53
N ASP A 5 5.14 1.11 -11.14
CA ASP A 5 6.04 0.55 -10.12
C ASP A 5 5.37 0.58 -8.73
N LEU A 6 4.65 1.66 -8.43
CA LEU A 6 3.96 1.83 -7.17
C LEU A 6 2.76 0.87 -7.06
N ARG A 7 2.02 0.67 -8.16
CA ARG A 7 0.93 -0.32 -8.24
C ARG A 7 1.43 -1.74 -8.01
N ARG A 8 2.59 -2.08 -8.59
CA ARG A 8 3.23 -3.38 -8.38
C ARG A 8 3.62 -3.59 -6.92
N LEU A 9 4.23 -2.59 -6.29
CA LEU A 9 4.60 -2.64 -4.87
C LEU A 9 3.40 -2.81 -3.94
N ILE A 10 2.26 -2.18 -4.26
CA ILE A 10 1.01 -2.37 -3.52
C ILE A 10 0.55 -3.82 -3.59
N GLU A 11 0.54 -4.42 -4.78
CA GLU A 11 0.10 -5.82 -4.94
C GLU A 11 1.07 -6.80 -4.26
N GLU A 12 2.39 -6.56 -4.34
CA GLU A 12 3.39 -7.36 -3.63
C GLU A 12 3.21 -7.27 -2.10
N THR A 13 3.01 -6.06 -1.58
CA THR A 13 2.81 -5.81 -0.14
C THR A 13 1.48 -6.37 0.34
N ARG A 14 0.43 -6.29 -0.48
CA ARG A 14 -0.86 -6.91 -0.21
C ARG A 14 -0.77 -8.43 -0.14
N SER A 15 -0.01 -9.06 -1.05
CA SER A 15 0.26 -10.50 -0.98
C SER A 15 1.01 -10.87 0.32
N ARG A 16 2.00 -10.07 0.72
CA ARG A 16 2.72 -10.24 2.00
C ARG A 16 1.78 -10.12 3.20
N LEU A 17 0.85 -9.16 3.18
CA LEU A 17 -0.13 -8.96 4.25
C LEU A 17 -1.01 -10.19 4.43
N PHE A 18 -1.58 -10.71 3.33
CA PHE A 18 -2.42 -11.92 3.39
C PHE A 18 -1.65 -13.13 3.91
N LYS A 19 -0.41 -13.32 3.46
CA LYS A 19 0.46 -14.40 3.95
C LYS A 19 0.78 -14.25 5.43
N SER A 20 1.07 -13.03 5.89
CA SER A 20 1.34 -12.76 7.31
C SER A 20 0.09 -12.95 8.16
N ALA A 21 -1.06 -12.46 7.74
CA ALA A 21 -2.33 -12.63 8.45
C ALA A 21 -2.70 -14.12 8.58
N ALA A 22 -2.53 -14.90 7.52
CA ALA A 22 -2.79 -16.35 7.55
C ALA A 22 -1.81 -17.12 8.45
N LYS A 23 -0.56 -16.66 8.57
CA LYS A 23 0.49 -17.34 9.35
C LYS A 23 0.53 -16.92 10.81
N ASN A 24 0.42 -15.62 11.08
CA ASN A 24 0.71 -14.98 12.36
C ASN A 24 -0.54 -14.39 13.02
N GLY A 25 -1.67 -14.32 12.31
CA GLY A 25 -2.85 -13.59 12.77
C GLY A 25 -2.78 -12.09 12.46
N LEU A 26 -3.94 -11.43 12.59
CA LEU A 26 -4.10 -10.00 12.31
C LEU A 26 -3.57 -9.11 13.43
N ASP A 27 -3.54 -9.59 14.68
CA ASP A 27 -3.03 -8.81 15.82
C ASP A 27 -1.51 -8.86 15.95
N SER A 28 -0.84 -9.77 15.23
CA SER A 28 0.61 -9.84 15.26
C SER A 28 1.23 -8.53 14.76
N GLN A 29 2.26 -8.06 15.48
CA GLN A 29 2.99 -6.85 15.13
C GLN A 29 3.49 -6.88 13.68
N VAL A 30 3.94 -8.06 13.20
CA VAL A 30 4.39 -8.25 11.81
C VAL A 30 3.28 -7.96 10.80
N THR A 31 2.05 -8.44 11.04
CA THR A 31 0.92 -8.17 10.15
C THR A 31 0.51 -6.70 10.23
N ILE A 32 0.57 -6.09 11.41
CA ILE A 32 0.29 -4.66 11.61
C ILE A 32 1.31 -3.80 10.85
N ASP A 33 2.61 -4.08 10.96
CA ASP A 33 3.66 -3.34 10.26
C ASP A 33 3.48 -3.42 8.74
N ILE A 34 3.18 -4.61 8.20
CA ILE A 34 2.91 -4.79 6.78
C ILE A 34 1.64 -4.03 6.35
N SER A 35 0.62 -3.97 7.21
CA SER A 35 -0.61 -3.21 6.93
C SER A 35 -0.36 -1.70 6.86
N GLN A 36 0.51 -1.18 7.74
CA GLN A 36 0.92 0.22 7.73
C GLN A 36 1.78 0.55 6.49
N GLU A 37 2.68 -0.36 6.11
CA GLU A 37 3.46 -0.25 4.86
C GLU A 37 2.53 -0.14 3.65
N LEU A 38 1.50 -1.00 3.58
CA LEU A 38 0.51 -0.99 2.51
C LEU A 38 -0.29 0.32 2.49
N ASP A 39 -0.73 0.81 3.65
CA ASP A 39 -1.48 2.08 3.77
C ASP A 39 -0.67 3.28 3.25
N VAL A 40 0.62 3.35 3.58
CA VAL A 40 1.52 4.39 3.06
C VAL A 40 1.62 4.35 1.54
N LEU A 41 1.74 3.16 0.94
CA LEU A 41 1.82 3.00 -0.52
C LEU A 41 0.53 3.44 -1.22
N ILE A 42 -0.63 3.06 -0.66
CA ILE A 42 -1.95 3.45 -1.17
C ILE A 42 -2.12 4.98 -1.08
N ASN A 43 -1.79 5.56 0.07
CA ASN A 43 -1.86 7.00 0.28
C ASN A 43 -0.92 7.77 -0.68
N CYS A 44 0.23 7.20 -1.03
CA CYS A 44 1.14 7.79 -2.01
C CYS A 44 0.51 7.87 -3.41
N ILE A 45 -0.21 6.82 -3.85
CA ILE A 45 -0.98 6.86 -5.10
C ILE A 45 -2.09 7.90 -5.00
N GLN A 46 -2.95 7.81 -3.98
CA GLN A 46 -4.10 8.71 -3.86
C GLN A 46 -3.69 10.19 -3.86
N ARG A 47 -2.59 10.53 -3.17
CA ARG A 47 -2.04 11.91 -3.18
C ARG A 47 -1.53 12.34 -4.55
N LYS A 48 -0.91 11.45 -5.34
CA LYS A 48 -0.49 11.76 -6.71
C LYS A 48 -1.70 12.07 -7.60
N HIS A 49 -2.68 11.18 -7.61
CA HIS A 49 -3.92 11.35 -8.38
C HIS A 49 -4.67 12.62 -7.94
N TYR A 50 -4.75 12.91 -6.64
CA TYR A 50 -5.39 14.12 -6.15
C TYR A 50 -4.69 15.40 -6.62
N LYS A 51 -3.36 15.45 -6.58
CA LYS A 51 -2.57 16.60 -7.06
C LYS A 51 -2.69 16.81 -8.58
N GLU A 52 -2.75 15.74 -9.35
CA GLU A 52 -2.96 15.82 -10.81
C GLU A 52 -4.35 16.36 -11.18
N ASN A 53 -5.37 16.06 -10.38
CA ASN A 53 -6.72 16.59 -10.55
C ASN A 53 -6.86 18.06 -10.11
N GLN A 54 -6.10 18.51 -9.10
CA GLN A 54 -6.08 19.93 -8.69
C GLN A 54 -5.29 20.85 -9.63
N SER A 55 -4.37 20.31 -10.43
CA SER A 55 -3.54 21.09 -11.36
C SER A 55 -4.22 21.36 -12.72
N HIS A 56 -5.43 20.83 -12.92
CA HIS A 56 -6.24 20.98 -14.15
C HIS A 56 -7.55 21.78 -13.91
N SER A 57 -7.63 22.57 -12.85
CA SER A 57 -8.74 23.51 -12.59
C SER A 57 -8.30 24.96 -12.68
#